data_AF-A0A9P9EVW8-F1
#
_entry.id   AF-A0A9P9EVW8-F1
#
_cell.length_a   1.000
_cell.length_b   1.000
_cell.length_c   1.000
_cell.angle_alpha   90.00
_cell.angle_beta   90.00
_cell.angle_gamma   90.00
#
_symmetry.space_group_name_H-M   'P 1'
#
loop_
_entity.id
_entity.type
_entity.pdbx_description
1 polymer ?
#
loop_
_entity_poly.entity_id
_entity_poly.type
_entity_poly.pdbx_seq_one_letter_code
_entity_poly.pdbx_strand_id
1 'polypeptide(L)'
;MNTTKSYWRPVADWENPIWGWLMVNYVDNRVQFFLPSGRFYREVRVSSPDAPPQDNMSPQWLPFRDISGRGIGEGKEDTRQLDDRLKALNDKDHGDDYVKALIKMITNAMERTHHALSTYGQFTSALVGRPLAMVNVGVSLELAGSPLVNQSTVQKADEHTHQSVKDYGFGFKLGDKDALYDGLVGCFKAMSCFADLRKNRGTELQVGKIYTDHIGDQSLSDSPLLPTDEDIKTPKPVFVGPMNAHDLYPKDAAKMVLHYAQQRQEAYNKNVFGVIIDPFTDLHVYSGILPIASLKLNPWTWESAFQQMTTFFHAGPLVVTNDVPSFESMDSNKVLSGDYDVKKEDSFGALDAVALPAGLKSSEWAWLQPYVDGGGAIDQFMAVDLKATATGGNSVPQFEKGPYTALEGFLQMRAPIQKPPS
;
A
#
# COMPACT_ATOMS: atom_id res chain seq x y z
N MET A 1 -23.91 31.56 -2.87
CA MET A 1 -22.59 31.19 -2.31
C MET A 1 -22.17 29.90 -2.97
N ASN A 2 -21.02 29.90 -3.67
CA ASN A 2 -20.48 28.69 -4.31
C ASN A 2 -20.17 27.67 -3.20
N THR A 3 -21.01 26.65 -3.05
CA THR A 3 -20.77 25.55 -2.13
C THR A 3 -19.55 24.78 -2.63
N THR A 4 -18.42 24.97 -1.95
CA THR A 4 -17.22 24.18 -2.18
C THR A 4 -17.53 22.74 -1.78
N LYS A 5 -17.98 21.93 -2.75
CA LYS A 5 -18.18 20.49 -2.61
C LYS A 5 -17.04 19.85 -1.81
N SER A 6 -17.33 19.14 -0.73
CA SER A 6 -16.29 18.41 0.02
C SER A 6 -15.43 17.54 -0.90
N TYR A 7 -14.11 17.48 -0.64
CA TYR A 7 -13.17 16.73 -1.47
C TYR A 7 -13.29 15.22 -1.22
N TRP A 8 -13.11 14.81 0.03
CA TRP A 8 -13.28 13.43 0.47
C TRP A 8 -14.75 13.11 0.71
N ARG A 9 -15.07 11.81 0.61
CA ARG A 9 -16.34 11.20 1.06
C ARG A 9 -16.12 9.84 1.73
N PRO A 10 -16.98 9.44 2.69
CA PRO A 10 -17.04 8.05 3.13
C PRO A 10 -17.20 7.12 1.94
N VAL A 11 -16.50 6.02 2.05
CA VAL A 11 -16.63 4.87 1.17
C VAL A 11 -17.96 4.18 1.44
N ALA A 12 -18.64 3.76 0.37
CA ALA A 12 -19.83 2.93 0.47
C ALA A 12 -19.45 1.46 0.70
N ASP A 13 -20.38 0.63 1.17
CA ASP A 13 -20.11 -0.76 1.58
C ASP A 13 -19.56 -1.66 0.45
N TRP A 14 -19.74 -1.26 -0.81
CA TRP A 14 -19.28 -1.95 -2.03
C TRP A 14 -18.13 -1.25 -2.75
N GLU A 15 -17.50 -0.26 -2.12
CA GLU A 15 -16.33 0.44 -2.67
C GLU A 15 -15.05 0.02 -1.93
N ASN A 16 -13.95 -0.12 -2.67
CA ASN A 16 -12.68 -0.46 -2.07
C ASN A 16 -11.97 0.81 -1.57
N PRO A 17 -11.72 0.98 -0.25
CA PRO A 17 -11.03 2.16 0.29
C PRO A 17 -9.50 2.13 0.08
N ILE A 18 -8.97 1.02 -0.41
CA ILE A 18 -7.53 0.77 -0.57
C ILE A 18 -7.03 1.46 -1.83
N TRP A 19 -6.05 2.34 -1.68
CA TRP A 19 -5.42 3.05 -2.80
C TRP A 19 -4.06 2.47 -3.19
N GLY A 20 -3.58 1.47 -2.45
CA GLY A 20 -2.46 0.62 -2.84
C GLY A 20 -2.01 -0.29 -1.71
N TRP A 21 -1.03 -1.13 -2.01
CA TRP A 21 -0.39 -2.01 -1.04
C TRP A 21 1.11 -1.79 -1.00
N LEU A 22 1.69 -2.13 0.15
CA LEU A 22 3.14 -2.22 0.31
C LEU A 22 3.50 -3.52 1.01
N MET A 23 4.64 -4.10 0.66
CA MET A 23 5.15 -5.32 1.28
C MET A 23 6.66 -5.23 1.36
N VAL A 24 7.24 -5.58 2.51
CA VAL A 24 8.68 -5.77 2.64
C VAL A 24 9.00 -7.19 2.21
N ASN A 25 9.89 -7.33 1.22
CA ASN A 25 10.48 -8.60 0.86
C ASN A 25 11.68 -8.85 1.76
N TYR A 26 11.53 -9.75 2.74
CA TYR A 26 12.58 -10.03 3.72
C TYR A 26 13.75 -10.86 3.16
N VAL A 27 13.64 -11.39 1.93
CA VAL A 27 14.74 -12.13 1.29
C VAL A 27 15.85 -11.19 0.85
N ASP A 28 15.49 -10.00 0.34
CA ASP A 28 16.43 -9.03 -0.21
C ASP A 28 16.25 -7.59 0.32
N ASN A 29 15.42 -7.42 1.36
CA ASN A 29 15.12 -6.14 2.01
C ASN A 29 14.61 -5.05 1.04
N ARG A 30 13.86 -5.44 0.02
CA ARG A 30 13.18 -4.49 -0.89
C ARG A 30 11.76 -4.20 -0.42
N VAL A 31 11.25 -3.03 -0.76
CA VAL A 31 9.84 -2.66 -0.57
C VAL A 31 9.13 -2.76 -1.90
N GLN A 32 8.19 -3.67 -2.01
CA GLN A 32 7.34 -3.87 -3.19
C GLN A 32 6.03 -3.09 -3.01
N PHE A 33 5.64 -2.35 -4.03
CA PHE A 33 4.38 -1.62 -4.09
C PHE A 33 3.44 -2.29 -5.09
N PHE A 34 2.16 -2.36 -4.73
CA PHE A 34 1.11 -2.92 -5.57
C PHE A 34 -0.05 -1.93 -5.70
N LEU A 35 -0.73 -1.99 -6.82
CA LEU A 35 -1.98 -1.27 -7.06
C LEU A 35 -3.11 -1.78 -6.16
N PRO A 36 -4.22 -1.03 -5.94
CA PRO A 36 -5.39 -1.51 -5.22
C PRO A 36 -5.84 -2.94 -5.55
N SER A 37 -5.77 -3.33 -6.82
CA SER A 37 -6.08 -4.69 -7.30
C SER A 37 -5.10 -5.78 -6.86
N GLY A 38 -4.00 -5.44 -6.20
CA GLY A 38 -2.92 -6.38 -5.84
C GLY A 38 -1.91 -6.63 -6.96
N ARG A 39 -2.05 -5.98 -8.13
CA ARG A 39 -1.09 -6.07 -9.22
C ARG A 39 0.22 -5.36 -8.87
N PHE A 40 1.34 -6.01 -9.16
CA PHE A 40 2.66 -5.44 -8.92
C PHE A 40 2.81 -4.11 -9.64
N TYR A 41 3.32 -3.09 -8.94
CA TYR A 41 3.52 -1.77 -9.48
C TYR A 41 5.00 -1.44 -9.68
N ARG A 42 5.81 -1.52 -8.62
CA ARG A 42 7.26 -1.35 -8.68
C ARG A 42 7.90 -1.75 -7.35
N GLU A 43 9.23 -1.83 -7.35
CA GLU A 43 10.01 -2.01 -6.13
C GLU A 43 10.92 -0.81 -5.84
N VAL A 44 11.23 -0.66 -4.56
CA VAL A 44 12.17 0.31 -4.02
C VAL A 44 13.16 -0.43 -3.14
N ARG A 45 14.44 -0.09 -3.27
CA ARG A 45 15.56 -0.69 -2.54
C ARG A 45 16.43 0.40 -1.94
N VAL A 46 17.34 0.03 -1.06
CA VAL A 46 18.43 0.92 -0.66
C VAL A 46 19.49 0.87 -1.76
N SER A 47 19.91 2.02 -2.28
CA SER A 47 20.97 2.08 -3.28
C SER A 47 22.34 1.69 -2.71
N SER A 48 23.22 1.21 -3.59
CA SER A 48 24.64 1.08 -3.26
C SER A 48 25.25 2.47 -3.06
N PRO A 49 26.23 2.67 -2.14
CA PRO A 49 26.88 3.96 -1.93
C PRO A 49 27.47 4.58 -3.22
N ASP A 50 27.88 3.74 -4.17
CA ASP A 50 28.48 4.16 -5.44
C ASP A 50 27.47 4.24 -6.60
N ALA A 51 26.19 3.95 -6.34
CA ALA A 51 25.16 3.99 -7.37
C ALA A 51 24.83 5.44 -7.77
N PRO A 52 24.40 5.69 -9.02
CA PRO A 52 23.89 7.00 -9.42
C PRO A 52 22.76 7.47 -8.49
N PRO A 53 22.63 8.78 -8.24
CA PRO A 53 21.47 9.31 -7.52
C PRO A 53 20.18 8.82 -8.16
N GLN A 54 19.21 8.41 -7.35
CA GLN A 54 17.89 7.91 -7.78
C GLN A 54 17.86 6.51 -8.41
N ASP A 55 18.93 5.70 -8.24
CA ASP A 55 18.93 4.26 -8.61
C ASP A 55 18.25 3.35 -7.57
N ASN A 56 17.56 3.95 -6.61
CA ASN A 56 16.93 3.24 -5.50
C ASN A 56 15.53 2.71 -5.88
N MET A 57 15.03 3.04 -7.08
CA MET A 57 13.74 2.56 -7.57
C MET A 57 13.84 1.82 -8.89
N SER A 58 13.14 0.68 -9.00
CA SER A 58 12.98 0.03 -10.29
C SER A 58 12.13 0.87 -11.24
N PRO A 59 12.28 0.72 -12.56
CA PRO A 59 11.26 1.13 -13.52
C PRO A 59 9.87 0.65 -13.10
N GLN A 60 8.85 1.41 -13.45
CA GLN A 60 7.47 1.00 -13.24
C GLN A 60 7.21 -0.31 -13.98
N TRP A 61 6.46 -1.19 -13.32
CA TRP A 61 6.01 -2.50 -13.78
C TRP A 61 7.08 -3.59 -13.90
N LEU A 62 8.38 -3.27 -13.84
CA LEU A 62 9.47 -4.24 -14.00
C LEU A 62 9.30 -5.46 -13.07
N PRO A 63 9.29 -6.70 -13.59
CA PRO A 63 9.66 -7.16 -14.93
C PRO A 63 8.53 -7.19 -15.98
N PHE A 64 7.32 -6.79 -15.62
CA PHE A 64 6.15 -6.79 -16.50
C PHE A 64 6.12 -5.55 -17.39
N ARG A 65 5.61 -5.71 -18.61
CA ARG A 65 5.33 -4.58 -19.50
C ARG A 65 4.08 -3.84 -19.06
N ASP A 66 4.15 -2.50 -19.11
CA ASP A 66 2.98 -1.66 -18.88
C ASP A 66 1.89 -1.93 -19.94
N ILE A 67 0.67 -2.16 -19.46
CA ILE A 67 -0.53 -2.38 -20.28
C ILE A 67 -1.48 -1.18 -20.28
N SER A 68 -1.16 -0.10 -19.57
CA SER A 68 -2.01 1.09 -19.41
C SER A 68 -2.37 1.82 -20.72
N GLY A 69 -1.62 1.54 -21.80
CA GLY A 69 -1.84 2.04 -23.17
C GLY A 69 -2.55 1.08 -24.13
N ARG A 70 -2.71 -0.21 -23.79
CA ARG A 70 -3.46 -1.17 -24.62
C ARG A 70 -4.92 -1.11 -24.20
N GLY A 71 -5.72 -0.34 -24.93
CA GLY A 71 -7.13 -0.10 -24.62
C GLY A 71 -7.93 -1.38 -24.44
N ILE A 72 -8.10 -1.80 -23.18
CA ILE A 72 -9.16 -2.70 -22.72
C ILE A 72 -9.64 -2.17 -21.36
N GLY A 73 -10.88 -1.66 -21.35
CA GLY A 73 -11.77 -1.71 -20.19
C GLY A 73 -11.65 -0.63 -19.11
N GLU A 74 -12.79 -0.30 -18.52
CA GLU A 74 -12.96 0.38 -17.23
C GLU A 74 -11.98 -0.21 -16.19
N GLY A 75 -10.99 0.55 -15.74
CA GLY A 75 -9.98 -0.01 -14.83
C GLY A 75 -8.63 0.69 -14.74
N LYS A 76 -8.47 1.94 -15.21
CA LYS A 76 -7.29 2.73 -14.84
C LYS A 76 -7.40 3.07 -13.35
N GLU A 77 -6.76 2.24 -12.52
CA GLU A 77 -6.60 2.50 -11.09
C GLU A 77 -5.87 3.84 -10.91
N ASP A 78 -6.35 4.66 -9.97
CA ASP A 78 -5.81 6.02 -9.72
C ASP A 78 -4.46 5.89 -8.99
N THR A 79 -3.36 5.84 -9.74
CA THR A 79 -2.01 5.66 -9.17
C THR A 79 -1.44 6.93 -8.55
N ARG A 80 -2.11 8.08 -8.66
CA ARG A 80 -1.49 9.38 -8.37
C ARG A 80 -0.99 9.52 -6.93
N GLN A 81 -1.72 8.99 -5.95
CA GLN A 81 -1.29 8.99 -4.55
C GLN A 81 -0.09 8.07 -4.30
N LEU A 82 -0.08 6.92 -4.98
CA LEU A 82 1.04 5.99 -4.92
C LEU A 82 2.29 6.61 -5.55
N ASP A 83 2.13 7.25 -6.72
CA ASP A 83 3.19 7.98 -7.42
C ASP A 83 3.77 9.11 -6.58
N ASP A 84 2.93 9.89 -5.90
CA ASP A 84 3.39 10.99 -5.04
C ASP A 84 4.21 10.46 -3.86
N ARG A 85 3.76 9.37 -3.24
CA ARG A 85 4.52 8.68 -2.19
C ARG A 85 5.88 8.19 -2.69
N LEU A 86 5.91 7.60 -3.87
CA LEU A 86 7.15 7.09 -4.46
C LEU A 86 8.14 8.21 -4.77
N LYS A 87 7.69 9.42 -5.08
CA LYS A 87 8.61 10.56 -5.25
C LYS A 87 9.37 10.88 -3.96
N ALA A 88 8.71 10.83 -2.81
CA ALA A 88 9.37 11.07 -1.52
C ALA A 88 10.42 10.00 -1.17
N LEU A 89 10.18 8.76 -1.59
CA LEU A 89 11.13 7.66 -1.45
C LEU A 89 12.34 7.77 -2.41
N ASN A 90 12.22 8.56 -3.48
CA ASN A 90 13.28 8.77 -4.49
C ASN A 90 13.97 10.14 -4.33
N ASP A 91 13.86 10.74 -3.15
CA ASP A 91 14.54 11.99 -2.85
C ASP A 91 16.06 11.77 -2.92
N LYS A 92 16.77 12.69 -3.58
CA LYS A 92 18.21 12.57 -3.84
C LYS A 92 19.04 12.64 -2.57
N ASP A 93 18.57 13.37 -1.57
CA ASP A 93 19.38 13.69 -0.40
C ASP A 93 19.09 12.70 0.75
N HIS A 94 17.87 12.14 0.80
CA HIS A 94 17.40 11.35 1.94
C HIS A 94 16.62 10.07 1.57
N GLY A 95 16.49 9.71 0.29
CA GLY A 95 15.63 8.60 -0.16
C GLY A 95 15.99 7.25 0.45
N ASP A 96 17.28 6.90 0.51
CA ASP A 96 17.74 5.63 1.08
C ASP A 96 17.48 5.53 2.59
N ASP A 97 17.67 6.63 3.32
CA ASP A 97 17.40 6.66 4.75
C ASP A 97 15.91 6.59 5.03
N TYR A 98 15.09 7.18 4.15
CA TYR A 98 13.65 6.98 4.16
C TYR A 98 13.27 5.51 3.95
N VAL A 99 13.85 4.83 2.95
CA VAL A 99 13.57 3.41 2.69
C VAL A 99 13.97 2.54 3.88
N LYS A 100 15.16 2.75 4.46
CA LYS A 100 15.62 2.03 5.66
C LYS A 100 14.68 2.25 6.85
N ALA A 101 14.28 3.50 7.08
CA ALA A 101 13.37 3.85 8.16
C ALA A 101 11.98 3.22 7.95
N LEU A 102 11.47 3.23 6.72
CA LEU A 102 10.21 2.57 6.35
C LEU A 102 10.25 1.06 6.61
N ILE A 103 11.31 0.37 6.16
CA ILE A 103 11.50 -1.07 6.41
C ILE A 103 11.55 -1.35 7.90
N LYS A 104 12.34 -0.58 8.67
CA LYS A 104 12.45 -0.76 10.12
C LYS A 104 11.12 -0.56 10.83
N MET A 105 10.38 0.50 10.49
CA MET A 105 9.03 0.76 11.04
C MET A 105 8.10 -0.41 10.79
N ILE A 106 8.06 -0.95 9.57
CA ILE A 106 7.22 -2.08 9.21
C ILE A 106 7.63 -3.33 10.00
N THR A 107 8.93 -3.65 10.04
CA THR A 107 9.44 -4.79 10.80
C THR A 107 9.08 -4.69 12.28
N ASN A 108 9.31 -3.54 12.91
CA ASN A 108 8.95 -3.29 14.31
C ASN A 108 7.44 -3.47 14.57
N ALA A 109 6.59 -2.99 13.65
CA ALA A 109 5.15 -3.16 13.76
C ALA A 109 4.74 -4.64 13.63
N MET A 110 5.33 -5.36 12.68
CA MET A 110 5.01 -6.76 12.40
C MET A 110 5.46 -7.71 13.50
N GLU A 111 6.55 -7.41 14.22
CA GLU A 111 6.97 -8.16 15.41
C GLU A 111 5.93 -8.14 16.55
N ARG A 112 5.08 -7.11 16.58
CA ARG A 112 4.09 -6.88 17.64
C ARG A 112 2.66 -7.22 17.24
N THR A 113 2.40 -7.39 15.95
CA THR A 113 1.05 -7.63 15.44
C THR A 113 0.63 -9.08 15.74
N HIS A 114 -0.66 -9.32 16.03
CA HIS A 114 -1.18 -10.68 16.11
C HIS A 114 -0.84 -11.51 14.85
N HIS A 115 -0.63 -12.81 15.07
CA HIS A 115 -0.38 -13.76 13.99
C HIS A 115 -1.45 -13.62 12.90
N ALA A 116 -1.01 -13.58 11.64
CA ALA A 116 -1.93 -13.56 10.52
C ALA A 116 -2.89 -14.75 10.59
N LEU A 117 -4.11 -14.56 10.09
CA LEU A 117 -5.10 -15.64 9.99
C LEU A 117 -4.46 -16.85 9.28
N SER A 118 -4.81 -18.07 9.67
CA SER A 118 -4.30 -19.29 9.03
C SER A 118 -4.57 -19.32 7.51
N THR A 119 -5.64 -18.66 7.08
CA THR A 119 -5.99 -18.46 5.66
C THR A 119 -4.92 -17.68 4.90
N TYR A 120 -4.18 -16.78 5.56
CA TYR A 120 -3.10 -16.03 4.92
C TYR A 120 -1.97 -16.94 4.42
N GLY A 121 -1.68 -18.02 5.14
CA GLY A 121 -0.67 -19.01 4.73
C GLY A 121 -0.97 -19.70 3.40
N GLN A 122 -2.17 -19.51 2.84
CA GLN A 122 -2.57 -20.01 1.52
C GLN A 122 -2.17 -19.07 0.37
N PHE A 123 -1.61 -17.89 0.65
CA PHE A 123 -1.13 -16.98 -0.39
C PHE A 123 0.39 -17.07 -0.56
N THR A 124 0.87 -16.86 -1.78
CA THR A 124 2.31 -16.84 -2.12
C THR A 124 3.08 -15.77 -1.36
N SER A 125 2.45 -14.62 -1.11
CA SER A 125 3.05 -13.51 -0.36
C SER A 125 3.46 -13.92 1.06
N ALA A 126 2.77 -14.90 1.68
CA ALA A 126 3.02 -15.30 3.05
C ALA A 126 4.44 -15.83 3.32
N LEU A 127 5.13 -16.30 2.29
CA LEU A 127 6.52 -16.76 2.39
C LEU A 127 7.53 -15.61 2.46
N VAL A 128 7.14 -14.41 2.05
CA VAL A 128 8.07 -13.33 1.72
C VAL A 128 7.89 -12.11 2.62
N GLY A 129 6.65 -11.79 2.90
CA GLY A 129 6.27 -10.65 3.73
C GLY A 129 4.77 -10.61 3.96
N ARG A 130 4.32 -9.65 4.76
CA ARG A 130 2.89 -9.39 4.97
C ARG A 130 2.52 -8.11 4.22
N PRO A 131 1.62 -8.15 3.22
CA PRO A 131 1.13 -6.95 2.57
C PRO A 131 0.37 -6.08 3.58
N LEU A 132 0.68 -4.79 3.58
CA LEU A 132 0.01 -3.75 4.35
C LEU A 132 -0.84 -2.90 3.40
N ALA A 133 -2.06 -2.60 3.83
CA ALA A 133 -2.99 -1.78 3.07
C ALA A 133 -2.69 -0.29 3.29
N MET A 134 -2.78 0.48 2.21
CA MET A 134 -2.77 1.94 2.28
C MET A 134 -4.19 2.46 2.04
N VAL A 135 -4.73 3.17 3.02
CA VAL A 135 -6.11 3.69 2.99
C VAL A 135 -6.16 5.14 3.47
N ASN A 136 -7.29 5.82 3.23
CA ASN A 136 -7.55 7.15 3.77
C ASN A 136 -8.66 7.06 4.83
N VAL A 137 -8.44 7.64 6.00
CA VAL A 137 -9.35 7.59 7.15
C VAL A 137 -9.75 9.01 7.55
N GLY A 138 -11.04 9.23 7.74
CA GLY A 138 -11.58 10.49 8.23
C GLY A 138 -12.16 10.34 9.64
N VAL A 139 -11.80 11.25 10.54
CA VAL A 139 -12.29 11.27 11.93
C VAL A 139 -13.07 12.56 12.18
N SER A 140 -14.23 12.44 12.83
CA SER A 140 -15.04 13.59 13.26
C SER A 140 -15.61 13.34 14.64
N LEU A 141 -15.72 14.41 15.43
CA LEU A 141 -16.43 14.41 16.69
C LEU A 141 -17.75 15.17 16.51
N GLU A 142 -18.87 14.47 16.62
CA GLU A 142 -20.22 15.05 16.44
C GLU A 142 -20.90 15.27 17.79
N LEU A 143 -21.49 16.45 17.99
CA LEU A 143 -22.29 16.75 19.17
C LEU A 143 -23.71 16.19 18.99
N ALA A 144 -24.24 15.55 20.03
CA ALA A 144 -25.61 15.03 20.03
C ALA A 144 -26.69 16.13 19.91
N GLY A 145 -26.33 17.38 20.23
CA GLY A 145 -27.21 18.53 20.19
C GLY A 145 -26.42 19.83 20.00
N SER A 146 -27.14 20.93 19.83
CA SER A 146 -26.51 22.26 19.80
C SER A 146 -25.70 22.47 21.09
N PRO A 147 -24.52 23.10 21.03
CA PRO A 147 -23.80 23.49 22.24
C PRO A 147 -24.72 24.19 23.23
N LEU A 148 -24.60 23.79 24.49
CA LEU A 148 -25.30 24.48 25.57
C LEU A 148 -24.74 25.91 25.68
N VAL A 149 -25.64 26.87 25.78
CA VAL A 149 -25.28 28.27 26.04
C VAL A 149 -25.60 28.61 27.48
N ASN A 150 -24.82 29.53 28.06
CA ASN A 150 -25.02 29.98 29.43
C ASN A 150 -26.47 30.48 29.62
N GLN A 151 -27.20 29.87 30.56
CA GLN A 151 -28.57 30.25 30.91
C GLN A 151 -28.64 31.15 32.15
N SER A 152 -27.49 31.56 32.70
CA SER A 152 -27.42 32.41 33.88
C SER A 152 -27.98 33.79 33.57
N THR A 153 -28.92 34.23 34.39
CA THR A 153 -29.49 35.58 34.36
C THR A 153 -28.72 36.57 35.25
N VAL A 154 -27.75 36.08 36.04
CA VAL A 154 -27.10 36.82 37.14
C VAL A 154 -25.83 37.55 36.70
N GLN A 155 -25.17 37.09 35.64
CA GLN A 155 -24.07 37.79 34.98
C GLN A 155 -24.28 37.71 33.48
N LYS A 156 -24.43 38.88 32.83
CA LYS A 156 -24.07 39.00 31.41
C LYS A 156 -22.56 38.81 31.35
N ALA A 157 -22.12 37.55 31.32
CA ALA A 157 -20.72 37.25 31.06
C ALA A 157 -20.36 37.99 29.77
N ASP A 158 -19.31 38.81 29.81
CA ASP A 158 -18.78 39.43 28.60
C ASP A 158 -18.63 38.33 27.56
N GLU A 159 -19.21 38.54 26.36
CA GLU A 159 -19.29 37.54 25.27
C GLU A 159 -17.90 36.95 24.88
N HIS A 160 -16.82 37.53 25.41
CA HIS A 160 -15.43 37.24 25.12
C HIS A 160 -14.77 36.29 26.14
N THR A 161 -15.43 35.90 27.23
CA THR A 161 -14.81 35.10 28.31
C THR A 161 -15.03 33.59 28.22
N HIS A 162 -15.97 33.12 27.40
CA HIS A 162 -16.25 31.68 27.26
C HIS A 162 -15.86 31.18 25.88
N GLN A 163 -14.81 30.35 25.81
CA GLN A 163 -14.50 29.59 24.59
C GLN A 163 -15.67 28.68 24.25
N SER A 164 -16.14 28.74 23.00
CA SER A 164 -17.15 27.80 22.52
C SER A 164 -16.59 26.37 22.55
N VAL A 165 -17.42 25.39 22.92
CA VAL A 165 -17.05 23.97 22.83
C VAL A 165 -16.66 23.58 21.39
N LYS A 166 -17.17 24.30 20.39
CA LYS A 166 -16.80 24.11 18.96
C LYS A 166 -15.37 24.56 18.65
N ASP A 167 -14.78 25.41 19.49
CA ASP A 167 -13.41 25.88 19.33
C ASP A 167 -12.38 25.02 20.08
N TYR A 168 -12.86 24.21 21.02
CA TYR A 168 -12.05 23.29 21.81
C TYR A 168 -11.64 22.06 20.98
N GLY A 169 -10.34 21.77 20.92
CA GLY A 169 -9.81 20.58 20.28
C GLY A 169 -9.68 19.43 21.27
N PHE A 170 -10.35 18.31 21.00
CA PHE A 170 -10.26 17.14 21.87
C PHE A 170 -9.04 16.29 21.53
N GLY A 171 -8.25 15.93 22.54
CA GLY A 171 -7.18 14.96 22.40
C GLY A 171 -7.73 13.63 21.89
N PHE A 172 -7.11 13.10 20.84
CA PHE A 172 -7.40 11.78 20.32
C PHE A 172 -6.09 11.11 19.92
N LYS A 173 -6.07 9.78 19.99
CA LYS A 173 -4.95 8.94 19.58
C LYS A 173 -5.43 8.04 18.45
N LEU A 174 -4.64 7.95 17.39
CA LEU A 174 -4.87 7.04 16.28
C LEU A 174 -4.00 5.81 16.49
N GLY A 175 -4.62 4.64 16.60
CA GLY A 175 -3.94 3.38 16.89
C GLY A 175 -3.33 3.30 18.28
N ASP A 176 -2.82 2.13 18.64
CA ASP A 176 -2.01 1.93 19.84
C ASP A 176 -1.01 0.79 19.63
N LYS A 177 0.29 1.11 19.58
CA LYS A 177 1.36 0.13 19.36
C LYS A 177 1.48 -0.97 20.41
N ASP A 178 0.93 -0.76 21.61
CA ASP A 178 0.97 -1.73 22.70
C ASP A 178 -0.31 -2.59 22.74
N ALA A 179 -1.34 -2.22 21.97
CA ALA A 179 -2.53 -3.03 21.77
C ALA A 179 -2.30 -4.02 20.62
N LEU A 180 -2.17 -5.30 20.94
CA LEU A 180 -1.95 -6.38 19.95
C LEU A 180 -3.03 -6.45 18.87
N TYR A 181 -4.23 -5.95 19.19
CA TYR A 181 -5.41 -5.93 18.33
C TYR A 181 -5.54 -4.63 17.51
N ASP A 182 -4.53 -3.76 17.50
CA ASP A 182 -4.51 -2.57 16.66
C ASP A 182 -3.64 -2.74 15.41
N GLY A 183 -4.21 -2.44 14.25
CA GLY A 183 -3.57 -2.64 12.95
C GLY A 183 -2.73 -1.46 12.45
N LEU A 184 -2.59 -0.36 13.20
CA LEU A 184 -1.88 0.83 12.71
C LEU A 184 -0.36 0.63 12.67
N VAL A 185 0.21 0.84 11.49
CA VAL A 185 1.67 0.82 11.28
C VAL A 185 2.23 2.24 11.17
N GLY A 186 1.51 3.15 10.51
CA GLY A 186 1.90 4.54 10.41
C GLY A 186 0.87 5.40 9.69
N CYS A 187 0.99 6.71 9.79
CA CYS A 187 0.06 7.65 9.19
C CYS A 187 0.72 8.88 8.57
N PHE A 188 -0.02 9.50 7.65
CA PHE A 188 0.34 10.70 6.91
C PHE A 188 -0.76 11.73 7.11
N LYS A 189 -0.38 12.98 7.30
CA LYS A 189 -1.35 14.08 7.38
C LYS A 189 -1.90 14.42 6.01
N ALA A 190 -3.20 14.69 5.93
CA ALA A 190 -3.75 15.34 4.74
C ALA A 190 -3.31 16.81 4.63
N MET A 191 -3.17 17.29 3.41
CA MET A 191 -2.93 18.69 3.10
C MET A 191 -4.11 19.56 3.55
N SER A 192 -3.81 20.78 4.02
CA SER A 192 -4.81 21.68 4.62
C SER A 192 -5.68 22.43 3.61
N CYS A 193 -5.29 22.52 2.32
CA CYS A 193 -6.00 23.28 1.28
C CYS A 193 -6.56 22.37 0.18
N PHE A 194 -7.86 22.07 0.24
CA PHE A 194 -8.53 21.19 -0.74
C PHE A 194 -8.88 21.87 -2.08
N ALA A 195 -8.84 23.21 -2.14
CA ALA A 195 -9.10 23.94 -3.39
C ALA A 195 -8.01 23.66 -4.44
N ASP A 196 -6.77 23.53 -3.98
CA ASP A 196 -5.61 23.19 -4.83
C ASP A 196 -5.56 21.69 -5.15
N LEU A 197 -6.01 20.83 -4.22
CA LEU A 197 -6.04 19.37 -4.44
C LEU A 197 -6.96 18.93 -5.58
N ARG A 198 -8.04 19.67 -5.86
CA ARG A 198 -8.87 19.35 -7.04
C ARG A 198 -8.13 19.54 -8.36
N LYS A 199 -7.14 20.45 -8.38
CA LYS A 199 -6.28 20.70 -9.54
C LYS A 199 -5.07 19.76 -9.55
N ASN A 200 -4.57 19.41 -8.36
CA ASN A 200 -3.40 18.55 -8.14
C ASN A 200 -3.80 17.24 -7.43
N ARG A 201 -4.65 16.43 -8.07
CA ARG A 201 -5.03 15.12 -7.51
C ARG A 201 -3.77 14.24 -7.37
N GLY A 202 -3.68 13.49 -6.27
CA GLY A 202 -2.51 12.67 -5.92
C GLY A 202 -1.62 13.26 -4.83
N THR A 203 -1.65 14.58 -4.64
CA THR A 203 -0.79 15.26 -3.65
C THR A 203 -1.56 15.56 -2.36
N GLU A 204 -2.57 14.74 -2.02
CA GLU A 204 -3.45 15.02 -0.88
C GLU A 204 -2.80 14.77 0.47
N LEU A 205 -1.70 14.02 0.51
CA LEU A 205 -1.01 13.60 1.72
C LEU A 205 0.39 14.21 1.82
N GLN A 206 0.81 14.54 3.03
CA GLN A 206 2.18 14.94 3.33
C GLN A 206 3.06 13.70 3.44
N VAL A 207 3.50 13.17 2.29
CA VAL A 207 4.22 11.89 2.21
C VAL A 207 5.67 11.95 2.68
N GLY A 208 6.26 13.14 2.84
CA GLY A 208 7.66 13.30 3.28
C GLY A 208 7.91 12.92 4.75
N LYS A 209 6.86 12.77 5.56
CA LYS A 209 6.96 12.40 6.98
C LYS A 209 5.94 11.32 7.31
N ILE A 210 6.36 10.31 8.06
CA ILE A 210 5.47 9.24 8.55
C ILE A 210 5.34 9.37 10.06
N TYR A 211 4.12 9.53 10.55
CA TYR A 211 3.83 9.53 11.98
C TYR A 211 3.56 8.10 12.45
N THR A 212 4.32 7.62 13.41
CA THR A 212 4.27 6.22 13.89
C THR A 212 4.84 6.11 15.30
N ASP A 213 4.37 5.16 16.09
CA ASP A 213 4.97 4.82 17.38
C ASP A 213 6.04 3.71 17.25
N HIS A 214 6.24 3.17 16.04
CA HIS A 214 7.13 2.02 15.77
C HIS A 214 8.57 2.43 15.41
N ILE A 215 9.11 3.45 16.06
CA ILE A 215 10.39 4.10 15.70
C ILE A 215 11.62 3.28 16.20
N GLY A 216 11.45 2.49 17.27
CA GLY A 216 12.56 1.81 17.97
C GLY A 216 13.62 2.80 18.49
N ASP A 217 14.85 2.34 18.73
CA ASP A 217 15.92 3.16 19.35
C ASP A 217 16.63 4.15 18.40
N GLN A 218 15.97 4.63 17.35
CA GLN A 218 16.59 5.52 16.37
C GLN A 218 16.64 6.98 16.84
N SER A 219 17.72 7.69 16.47
CA SER A 219 17.79 9.14 16.64
C SER A 219 16.73 9.83 15.78
N LEU A 220 15.92 10.67 16.42
CA LEU A 220 14.82 11.40 15.79
C LEU A 220 15.24 12.66 15.03
N SER A 221 16.50 13.12 15.16
CA SER A 221 16.90 14.46 14.72
C SER A 221 16.72 14.72 13.23
N ASP A 222 16.86 13.69 12.39
CA ASP A 222 16.78 13.77 10.93
C ASP A 222 15.98 12.60 10.32
N SER A 223 15.16 11.92 11.14
CA SER A 223 14.38 10.77 10.69
C SER A 223 13.12 11.21 9.94
N PRO A 224 12.75 10.55 8.83
CA PRO A 224 11.43 10.75 8.21
C PRO A 224 10.29 10.17 9.06
N LEU A 225 10.60 9.42 10.12
CA LEU A 225 9.63 8.93 11.09
C LEU A 225 9.49 9.92 12.26
N LEU A 226 8.26 10.28 12.59
CA LEU A 226 7.92 11.14 13.71
C LEU A 226 6.98 10.41 14.69
N PRO A 227 7.06 10.67 16.00
CA PRO A 227 6.09 10.13 16.96
C PRO A 227 4.67 10.61 16.66
N THR A 228 3.69 9.77 16.94
CA THR A 228 2.26 10.06 16.69
C THR A 228 1.74 11.21 17.55
N ASP A 229 2.36 11.46 18.71
CA ASP A 229 1.88 12.42 19.72
C ASP A 229 2.17 13.90 19.40
N GLU A 230 3.13 14.23 18.54
CA GLU A 230 3.63 15.61 18.48
C GLU A 230 2.78 16.58 17.66
N ASP A 231 1.85 16.12 16.81
CA ASP A 231 1.32 17.04 15.79
C ASP A 231 -0.01 16.62 15.14
N ILE A 232 -0.70 15.59 15.64
CA ILE A 232 -1.99 15.19 15.03
C ILE A 232 -3.09 16.17 15.46
N LYS A 233 -3.68 16.89 14.48
CA LYS A 233 -4.71 17.91 14.72
C LYS A 233 -5.90 17.33 15.50
N THR A 234 -6.16 17.90 16.66
CA THR A 234 -7.30 17.52 17.51
C THR A 234 -8.64 17.85 16.83
N PRO A 235 -9.58 16.87 16.70
CA PRO A 235 -10.87 17.13 16.11
C PRO A 235 -11.66 18.11 16.99
N LYS A 236 -12.09 19.20 16.37
CA LYS A 236 -13.05 20.13 16.96
C LYS A 236 -14.47 19.57 16.80
N PRO A 237 -15.32 19.61 17.85
CA PRO A 237 -16.68 19.12 17.75
C PRO A 237 -17.48 19.89 16.71
N VAL A 238 -18.25 19.16 15.92
CA VAL A 238 -19.21 19.72 14.97
C VAL A 238 -20.61 19.35 15.44
N PHE A 239 -21.53 20.31 15.39
CA PHE A 239 -22.95 20.02 15.52
C PHE A 239 -23.56 20.07 14.12
N VAL A 240 -24.06 18.92 13.66
CA VAL A 240 -24.83 18.83 12.42
C VAL A 240 -26.31 18.81 12.82
N GLY A 241 -26.92 19.99 12.84
CA GLY A 241 -28.32 20.13 13.23
C GLY A 241 -29.28 19.84 12.07
N PRO A 242 -30.51 19.37 12.35
CA PRO A 242 -31.58 19.50 11.36
C PRO A 242 -31.76 20.99 11.03
N MET A 243 -31.87 21.35 9.75
CA MET A 243 -32.21 22.72 9.33
C MET A 243 -33.41 23.21 10.13
N ASN A 244 -33.41 24.50 10.54
CA ASN A 244 -34.57 25.07 11.20
C ASN A 244 -35.80 24.88 10.31
N ALA A 245 -36.91 24.40 10.87
CA ALA A 245 -38.16 24.19 10.15
C ALA A 245 -38.67 25.45 9.43
N HIS A 246 -38.22 26.64 9.86
CA HIS A 246 -38.54 27.92 9.26
C HIS A 246 -37.81 28.19 7.93
N ASP A 247 -36.69 27.51 7.67
CA ASP A 247 -35.93 27.58 6.40
C ASP A 247 -36.48 26.59 5.35
N LEU A 248 -37.49 25.79 5.73
CA LEU A 248 -38.11 24.76 4.91
C LEU A 248 -39.54 25.16 4.56
N TYR A 249 -39.72 25.71 3.36
CA TYR A 249 -40.98 25.47 2.67
C TYR A 249 -41.10 23.94 2.48
N PRO A 250 -42.20 23.30 2.88
CA PRO A 250 -42.28 21.86 3.22
C PRO A 250 -42.23 20.89 2.02
N LYS A 251 -41.55 21.22 0.91
CA LYS A 251 -41.63 20.46 -0.34
C LYS A 251 -40.41 19.62 -0.72
N ASP A 252 -39.26 19.74 -0.04
CA ASP A 252 -38.03 19.05 -0.47
C ASP A 252 -37.27 18.37 0.69
N ALA A 253 -37.84 17.32 1.26
CA ALA A 253 -37.13 16.45 2.23
C ALA A 253 -35.78 15.94 1.69
N ALA A 254 -35.67 15.73 0.37
CA ALA A 254 -34.42 15.35 -0.30
C ALA A 254 -33.31 16.40 -0.12
N LYS A 255 -33.63 17.70 -0.12
CA LYS A 255 -32.63 18.76 0.09
C LYS A 255 -32.11 18.78 1.53
N MET A 256 -32.94 18.46 2.52
CA MET A 256 -32.49 18.33 3.91
C MET A 256 -31.46 17.20 4.07
N VAL A 257 -31.75 16.02 3.50
CA VAL A 257 -30.85 14.86 3.58
C VAL A 257 -29.50 15.19 2.94
N LEU A 258 -29.53 15.82 1.76
CA LEU A 258 -28.31 16.24 1.08
C LEU A 258 -27.52 17.29 1.88
N HIS A 259 -28.20 18.23 2.53
CA HIS A 259 -27.54 19.23 3.37
C HIS A 259 -26.86 18.62 4.60
N TYR A 260 -27.56 17.72 5.30
CA TYR A 260 -27.02 17.01 6.46
C TYR A 260 -25.79 16.17 6.05
N ALA A 261 -25.90 15.41 4.95
CA ALA A 261 -24.79 14.63 4.42
C ALA A 261 -23.59 15.51 4.04
N GLN A 262 -23.82 16.69 3.44
CA GLN A 262 -22.76 17.64 3.09
C GLN A 262 -22.06 18.20 4.32
N GLN A 263 -22.79 18.63 5.36
CA GLN A 263 -22.16 19.14 6.58
C GLN A 263 -21.34 18.07 7.31
N ARG A 264 -21.87 16.84 7.41
CA ARG A 264 -21.14 15.71 7.97
C ARG A 264 -19.89 15.40 7.14
N GLN A 265 -19.99 15.52 5.82
CA GLN A 265 -18.85 15.36 4.94
C GLN A 265 -17.76 16.40 5.19
N GLU A 266 -18.14 17.67 5.32
CA GLU A 266 -17.22 18.77 5.61
C GLU A 266 -16.53 18.57 6.96
N ALA A 267 -17.23 17.98 7.94
CA ALA A 267 -16.64 17.63 9.23
C ALA A 267 -15.51 16.59 9.09
N TYR A 268 -15.71 15.51 8.33
CA TYR A 268 -14.66 14.52 8.07
C TYR A 268 -13.44 15.11 7.36
N ASN A 269 -13.66 16.01 6.39
CA ASN A 269 -12.57 16.62 5.62
C ASN A 269 -11.60 17.47 6.48
N LYS A 270 -11.96 17.81 7.72
CA LYS A 270 -11.08 18.56 8.64
C LYS A 270 -9.97 17.68 9.24
N ASN A 271 -10.20 16.38 9.41
CA ASN A 271 -9.24 15.44 9.99
C ASN A 271 -9.20 14.16 9.15
N VAL A 272 -8.49 14.24 8.02
CA VAL A 272 -8.22 13.08 7.16
C VAL A 272 -6.74 12.72 7.28
N PHE A 273 -6.49 11.42 7.32
CA PHE A 273 -5.16 10.82 7.39
C PHE A 273 -5.04 9.75 6.32
N GLY A 274 -3.89 9.70 5.65
CA GLY A 274 -3.48 8.48 4.96
C GLY A 274 -2.89 7.53 6.00
N VAL A 275 -3.22 6.25 5.98
CA VAL A 275 -2.72 5.29 6.96
C VAL A 275 -2.21 4.04 6.28
N ILE A 276 -1.16 3.48 6.86
CA ILE A 276 -0.64 2.14 6.58
C ILE A 276 -1.18 1.23 7.68
N ILE A 277 -1.96 0.24 7.29
CA ILE A 277 -2.60 -0.68 8.24
C ILE A 277 -2.38 -2.14 7.84
N ASP A 278 -2.34 -3.00 8.85
CA ASP A 278 -2.50 -4.43 8.68
C ASP A 278 -3.98 -4.74 8.31
N PRO A 279 -4.26 -5.33 7.14
CA PRO A 279 -5.63 -5.55 6.67
C PRO A 279 -6.43 -6.56 7.51
N PHE A 280 -5.77 -7.34 8.35
CA PHE A 280 -6.42 -8.37 9.18
C PHE A 280 -6.87 -7.86 10.54
N THR A 281 -6.40 -6.69 10.95
CA THR A 281 -6.59 -6.12 12.28
C THR A 281 -7.33 -4.79 12.17
N ASP A 282 -8.14 -4.48 13.18
CA ASP A 282 -8.94 -3.26 13.19
C ASP A 282 -8.06 -2.03 13.52
N LEU A 283 -8.36 -0.88 12.93
CA LEU A 283 -7.79 0.41 13.31
C LEU A 283 -8.62 1.00 14.45
N HIS A 284 -8.01 1.32 15.60
CA HIS A 284 -8.72 1.94 16.71
C HIS A 284 -8.45 3.44 16.80
N VAL A 285 -9.47 4.17 17.25
CA VAL A 285 -9.41 5.59 17.56
C VAL A 285 -9.81 5.76 19.01
N TYR A 286 -8.90 6.35 19.79
CA TYR A 286 -9.09 6.60 21.20
C TYR A 286 -9.39 8.08 21.42
N SER A 287 -10.31 8.36 22.33
CA SER A 287 -10.53 9.71 22.82
C SER A 287 -10.58 9.66 24.34
N GLY A 288 -10.22 10.77 24.99
CA GLY A 288 -10.32 10.85 26.45
C GLY A 288 -11.77 10.93 26.99
N ILE A 289 -12.77 10.96 26.10
CA ILE A 289 -14.16 11.31 26.45
C ILE A 289 -15.22 10.33 25.92
N LEU A 290 -14.91 9.54 24.89
CA LEU A 290 -15.81 8.58 24.27
C LEU A 290 -15.19 7.17 24.27
N PRO A 291 -16.02 6.12 24.20
CA PRO A 291 -15.54 4.76 23.97
C PRO A 291 -14.65 4.67 22.72
N ILE A 292 -13.78 3.66 22.71
CA ILE A 292 -12.89 3.37 21.59
C ILE A 292 -13.75 3.06 20.35
N ALA A 293 -13.48 3.76 19.25
CA ALA A 293 -14.07 3.44 17.96
C ALA A 293 -13.11 2.57 17.14
N SER A 294 -13.61 1.60 16.40
CA SER A 294 -12.80 0.76 15.51
C SER A 294 -13.28 0.83 14.07
N LEU A 295 -12.36 0.68 13.12
CA LEU A 295 -12.62 0.60 11.70
C LEU A 295 -11.92 -0.63 11.12
N LYS A 296 -12.68 -1.47 10.42
CA LYS A 296 -12.22 -2.73 9.86
C LYS A 296 -12.36 -2.74 8.34
N LEU A 297 -11.35 -3.29 7.66
CA LEU A 297 -11.47 -3.61 6.24
C LEU A 297 -12.28 -4.89 6.04
N ASN A 298 -13.28 -4.82 5.16
CA ASN A 298 -14.05 -6.00 4.79
C ASN A 298 -13.17 -7.03 4.06
N PRO A 299 -13.27 -8.34 4.36
CA PRO A 299 -12.40 -9.36 3.76
C PRO A 299 -12.29 -9.31 2.22
N TRP A 300 -13.42 -9.06 1.55
CA TRP A 300 -13.49 -8.99 0.10
C TRP A 300 -12.58 -7.91 -0.51
N THR A 301 -12.24 -6.84 0.23
CA THR A 301 -11.39 -5.74 -0.29
C THR A 301 -9.95 -6.16 -0.48
N TRP A 302 -9.50 -7.19 0.26
CA TRP A 302 -8.12 -7.66 0.24
C TRP A 302 -7.95 -9.08 -0.31
N GLU A 303 -8.97 -9.95 -0.21
CA GLU A 303 -8.91 -11.32 -0.75
C GLU A 303 -8.62 -11.32 -2.27
N SER A 304 -9.35 -10.50 -3.03
CA SER A 304 -9.13 -10.40 -4.49
C SER A 304 -7.75 -9.84 -4.81
N ALA A 305 -7.22 -8.94 -3.98
CA ALA A 305 -5.90 -8.37 -4.21
C ALA A 305 -4.80 -9.41 -3.95
N PHE A 306 -4.92 -10.16 -2.85
CA PHE A 306 -3.92 -11.15 -2.47
C PHE A 306 -3.86 -12.32 -3.43
N GLN A 307 -4.96 -12.65 -4.10
CA GLN A 307 -4.98 -13.64 -5.19
C GLN A 307 -4.19 -13.19 -6.43
N GLN A 308 -4.07 -11.88 -6.67
CA GLN A 308 -3.32 -11.31 -7.79
C GLN A 308 -1.85 -11.01 -7.45
N MET A 309 -1.51 -10.94 -6.15
CA MET A 309 -0.14 -10.70 -5.70
C MET A 309 0.76 -11.92 -5.96
N THR A 310 1.49 -11.88 -7.07
CA THR A 310 2.59 -12.83 -7.30
C THR A 310 3.86 -12.33 -6.64
N THR A 311 4.62 -13.22 -6.03
CA THR A 311 5.91 -12.85 -5.45
C THR A 311 7.05 -13.29 -6.32
N PHE A 312 8.00 -12.39 -6.51
CA PHE A 312 9.23 -12.65 -7.26
C PHE A 312 10.43 -11.96 -6.61
N PHE A 313 11.60 -12.46 -6.93
CA PHE A 313 12.89 -12.03 -6.36
C PHE A 313 13.89 -11.84 -7.49
N HIS A 314 14.79 -10.87 -7.33
CA HIS A 314 16.00 -10.83 -8.17
C HIS A 314 16.84 -12.06 -7.89
N ALA A 315 17.27 -12.75 -8.94
CA ALA A 315 18.10 -13.93 -8.86
C ALA A 315 19.24 -13.80 -9.89
N GLY A 316 20.48 -13.83 -9.41
CA GLY A 316 21.64 -13.70 -10.27
C GLY A 316 22.90 -13.22 -9.55
N PRO A 317 24.09 -13.44 -10.12
CA PRO A 317 24.33 -14.22 -11.34
C PRO A 317 24.22 -15.74 -11.08
N LEU A 318 23.44 -16.45 -11.90
CA LEU A 318 23.30 -17.91 -11.88
C LEU A 318 24.08 -18.52 -13.03
N VAL A 319 24.97 -19.48 -12.74
CA VAL A 319 25.75 -20.16 -13.77
C VAL A 319 25.01 -21.42 -14.22
N VAL A 320 24.65 -21.47 -15.50
CA VAL A 320 23.95 -22.60 -16.12
C VAL A 320 24.77 -23.18 -17.27
N THR A 321 24.47 -24.42 -17.62
CA THR A 321 25.23 -25.22 -18.61
C THR A 321 24.67 -25.13 -20.02
N ASN A 322 23.47 -24.56 -20.17
CA ASN A 322 22.83 -24.27 -21.44
C ASN A 322 22.37 -22.81 -21.45
N ASP A 323 22.43 -22.18 -22.62
CA ASP A 323 21.98 -20.81 -22.80
C ASP A 323 20.44 -20.71 -22.72
N VAL A 324 19.94 -19.50 -22.52
CA VAL A 324 18.49 -19.25 -22.45
C VAL A 324 17.83 -19.34 -23.82
N PRO A 325 16.54 -19.70 -23.87
CA PRO A 325 15.77 -19.67 -25.11
C PRO A 325 15.85 -18.32 -25.82
N SER A 326 15.81 -18.32 -27.16
CA SER A 326 15.70 -17.09 -27.94
C SER A 326 14.39 -16.35 -27.65
N PHE A 327 14.43 -15.02 -27.69
CA PHE A 327 13.26 -14.19 -27.41
C PHE A 327 12.17 -14.35 -28.49
N GLU A 328 10.96 -14.74 -28.08
CA GLU A 328 9.83 -14.92 -28.98
C GLU A 328 8.90 -13.68 -29.02
N SER A 329 9.36 -12.61 -29.65
CA SER A 329 8.63 -11.31 -29.69
C SER A 329 7.26 -11.36 -30.39
N MET A 330 7.03 -12.35 -31.25
CA MET A 330 5.80 -12.49 -32.05
C MET A 330 4.69 -13.23 -31.31
N ASP A 331 4.98 -13.91 -30.20
CA ASP A 331 3.98 -14.57 -29.38
C ASP A 331 3.60 -13.67 -28.20
N SER A 332 2.46 -12.99 -28.32
CA SER A 332 1.97 -12.09 -27.29
C SER A 332 1.70 -12.77 -25.95
N ASN A 333 1.54 -14.10 -25.93
CA ASN A 333 1.28 -14.87 -24.71
C ASN A 333 2.56 -15.19 -23.92
N LYS A 334 3.74 -15.06 -24.56
CA LYS A 334 5.05 -15.35 -23.95
C LYS A 334 5.74 -14.11 -23.41
N VAL A 335 5.39 -12.92 -23.93
CA VAL A 335 5.89 -11.65 -23.39
C VAL A 335 5.22 -11.36 -22.05
N LEU A 336 6.02 -11.10 -21.01
CA LEU A 336 5.50 -10.74 -19.69
C LEU A 336 4.82 -9.36 -19.73
N SER A 337 3.50 -9.37 -19.67
CA SER A 337 2.67 -8.18 -19.49
C SER A 337 1.98 -8.21 -18.12
N GLY A 338 1.44 -7.07 -17.69
CA GLY A 338 0.78 -6.97 -16.38
C GLY A 338 -0.51 -7.78 -16.20
N ASP A 339 -0.98 -8.48 -17.24
CA ASP A 339 -2.10 -9.43 -17.29
C ASP A 339 -1.63 -10.89 -17.47
N TYR A 340 -0.31 -11.13 -17.39
CA TYR A 340 0.28 -12.47 -17.40
C TYR A 340 -0.28 -13.35 -16.28
N ASP A 341 -0.70 -14.57 -16.65
CA ASP A 341 -1.22 -15.57 -15.72
C ASP A 341 -0.17 -16.65 -15.44
N VAL A 342 0.51 -16.50 -14.30
CA VAL A 342 1.57 -17.40 -13.83
C VAL A 342 1.10 -18.86 -13.65
N LYS A 343 -0.21 -19.12 -13.61
CA LYS A 343 -0.77 -20.46 -13.41
C LYS A 343 -1.00 -21.22 -14.72
N LYS A 344 -0.97 -20.56 -15.87
CA LYS A 344 -1.20 -21.20 -17.17
C LYS A 344 0.10 -21.71 -17.76
N GLU A 345 0.16 -23.02 -18.01
CA GLU A 345 1.34 -23.67 -18.61
C GLU A 345 1.67 -23.14 -20.02
N ASP A 346 0.65 -22.73 -20.78
CA ASP A 346 0.83 -22.16 -22.13
C ASP A 346 1.50 -20.77 -22.14
N SER A 347 1.60 -20.12 -20.97
CA SER A 347 2.29 -18.83 -20.82
C SER A 347 3.81 -18.97 -20.73
N PHE A 348 4.33 -20.20 -20.67
CA PHE A 348 5.76 -20.49 -20.66
C PHE A 348 6.21 -20.91 -22.06
N GLY A 349 7.36 -20.40 -22.51
CA GLY A 349 7.96 -20.85 -23.77
C GLY A 349 8.21 -22.36 -23.75
N ALA A 350 7.86 -23.08 -24.82
CA ALA A 350 8.05 -24.53 -24.99
C ALA A 350 9.53 -24.97 -25.11
N LEU A 351 10.46 -24.12 -24.67
CA LEU A 351 11.88 -24.24 -24.91
C LEU A 351 12.61 -24.78 -23.68
N ASP A 352 13.79 -25.35 -23.90
CA ASP A 352 14.60 -26.02 -22.89
C ASP A 352 14.74 -25.18 -21.63
N ALA A 353 14.06 -25.63 -20.58
CA ALA A 353 13.97 -24.94 -19.31
C ALA A 353 15.35 -24.70 -18.68
N VAL A 354 15.46 -23.63 -17.92
CA VAL A 354 16.71 -23.29 -17.22
C VAL A 354 16.96 -24.34 -16.14
N ALA A 355 18.13 -24.98 -16.24
CA ALA A 355 18.54 -26.04 -15.34
C ALA A 355 19.02 -25.44 -14.01
N LEU A 356 18.12 -25.33 -13.02
CA LEU A 356 18.45 -24.79 -11.70
C LEU A 356 18.76 -25.87 -10.66
N PRO A 357 19.55 -25.54 -9.60
CA PRO A 357 19.89 -26.48 -8.54
C PRO A 357 18.65 -27.15 -7.91
N ALA A 358 18.73 -28.45 -7.66
CA ALA A 358 17.62 -29.32 -7.25
C ALA A 358 16.90 -28.94 -5.92
N GLY A 359 17.43 -27.98 -5.15
CA GLY A 359 16.80 -27.48 -3.91
C GLY A 359 15.49 -26.74 -4.15
N LEU A 360 15.19 -26.31 -5.37
CA LEU A 360 13.96 -25.62 -5.75
C LEU A 360 12.78 -26.57 -6.05
N LYS A 361 12.96 -27.90 -5.92
CA LYS A 361 11.92 -28.92 -6.22
C LYS A 361 10.64 -28.83 -5.38
N SER A 362 10.66 -28.15 -4.23
CA SER A 362 9.51 -28.11 -3.32
C SER A 362 8.44 -27.07 -3.70
N SER A 363 8.70 -26.23 -4.70
CA SER A 363 7.76 -25.20 -5.16
C SER A 363 7.73 -25.12 -6.68
N GLU A 364 6.58 -24.75 -7.22
CA GLU A 364 6.43 -24.40 -8.63
C GLU A 364 6.98 -22.99 -8.84
N TRP A 365 8.15 -22.89 -9.48
CA TRP A 365 8.84 -21.64 -9.75
C TRP A 365 8.87 -21.36 -11.26
N ALA A 366 8.89 -20.08 -11.61
CA ALA A 366 9.11 -19.58 -12.96
C ALA A 366 10.34 -18.68 -12.98
N TRP A 367 11.14 -18.78 -14.05
CA TRP A 367 12.25 -17.88 -14.32
C TRP A 367 11.81 -16.77 -15.28
N LEU A 368 11.96 -15.52 -14.89
CA LEU A 368 11.64 -14.36 -15.72
C LEU A 368 12.94 -13.85 -16.34
N GLN A 369 13.17 -14.23 -17.60
CA GLN A 369 14.41 -13.95 -18.33
C GLN A 369 14.33 -12.56 -18.97
N PRO A 370 15.28 -11.64 -18.69
CA PRO A 370 15.44 -10.39 -19.42
C PRO A 370 16.03 -10.62 -20.81
N TYR A 371 15.57 -9.80 -21.76
CA TYR A 371 16.11 -9.72 -23.11
C TYR A 371 16.37 -8.28 -23.50
N VAL A 372 17.46 -8.07 -24.22
CA VAL A 372 17.85 -6.77 -24.77
C VAL A 372 17.19 -6.63 -26.13
N ASP A 373 16.39 -5.57 -26.31
CA ASP A 373 15.92 -5.21 -27.66
C ASP A 373 17.09 -4.59 -28.43
N GLY A 374 17.08 -4.61 -29.76
CA GLY A 374 18.18 -4.20 -30.63
C GLY A 374 18.70 -2.76 -30.41
N GLY A 375 18.06 -1.97 -29.54
CA GLY A 375 18.49 -0.66 -29.06
C GLY A 375 19.38 -0.66 -27.80
N GLY A 376 19.71 -1.81 -27.20
CA GLY A 376 20.65 -1.92 -26.08
C GLY A 376 20.06 -1.73 -24.68
N ALA A 377 18.75 -1.54 -24.55
CA ALA A 377 18.04 -1.50 -23.26
C ALA A 377 17.32 -2.84 -22.99
N ILE A 378 17.27 -3.26 -21.72
CA ILE A 378 16.47 -4.41 -21.27
C ILE A 378 15.02 -3.95 -21.21
N ASP A 379 14.27 -4.20 -22.28
CA ASP A 379 12.89 -3.72 -22.40
C ASP A 379 11.87 -4.86 -22.30
N GLN A 380 12.30 -6.13 -22.35
CA GLN A 380 11.39 -7.26 -22.55
C GLN A 380 11.78 -8.46 -21.69
N PHE A 381 10.77 -9.10 -21.12
CA PHE A 381 10.93 -10.29 -20.30
C PHE A 381 10.04 -11.42 -20.81
N MET A 382 10.50 -12.65 -20.65
CA MET A 382 9.74 -13.87 -20.94
C MET A 382 9.76 -14.79 -19.73
N ALA A 383 8.63 -15.44 -19.44
CA ALA A 383 8.57 -16.50 -18.47
C ALA A 383 9.10 -17.81 -19.08
N VAL A 384 10.06 -18.42 -18.39
CA VAL A 384 10.67 -19.69 -18.74
C VAL A 384 10.44 -20.65 -17.59
N ASP A 385 10.01 -21.88 -17.91
CA ASP A 385 9.86 -22.92 -16.90
C ASP A 385 11.24 -23.37 -16.37
N LEU A 386 11.23 -24.00 -15.21
CA LEU A 386 12.44 -24.50 -14.55
C LEU A 386 12.45 -26.03 -14.56
N LYS A 387 13.45 -26.62 -15.21
CA LYS A 387 13.70 -28.07 -15.11
C LYS A 387 14.74 -28.30 -14.03
N ALA A 388 14.45 -29.24 -13.15
CA ALA A 388 15.49 -29.79 -12.29
C ALA A 388 16.55 -30.48 -13.16
N THR A 389 17.83 -30.22 -12.89
CA THR A 389 18.97 -30.99 -13.41
C THR A 389 18.96 -32.40 -12.81
N ALA A 390 17.97 -33.21 -13.16
CA ALA A 390 17.87 -34.61 -12.80
C ALA A 390 18.15 -35.47 -14.02
N THR A 391 19.30 -35.27 -14.65
CA THR A 391 19.89 -36.27 -15.54
C THR A 391 20.30 -37.48 -14.69
N GLY A 392 19.42 -38.48 -14.60
CA GLY A 392 19.74 -39.81 -14.07
C GLY A 392 19.49 -40.06 -12.58
N GLY A 393 18.45 -39.46 -11.96
CA GLY A 393 17.97 -39.88 -10.64
C GLY A 393 18.81 -39.43 -9.43
N ASN A 394 19.96 -38.78 -9.63
CA ASN A 394 20.74 -38.16 -8.57
C ASN A 394 20.39 -36.67 -8.42
N SER A 395 19.95 -36.27 -7.23
CA SER A 395 19.56 -34.89 -6.88
C SER A 395 20.75 -33.99 -6.50
N VAL A 396 21.96 -34.35 -6.89
CA VAL A 396 23.20 -33.64 -6.53
C VAL A 396 23.66 -32.81 -7.73
N PRO A 397 24.00 -31.52 -7.56
CA PRO A 397 24.56 -30.70 -8.63
C PRO A 397 25.78 -31.40 -9.24
N GLN A 398 25.76 -31.67 -10.54
CA GLN A 398 26.90 -32.21 -11.26
C GLN A 398 27.57 -31.10 -12.06
N PHE A 399 28.90 -31.10 -12.07
CA PHE A 399 29.66 -30.23 -12.97
C PHE A 399 29.54 -30.78 -14.39
N GLU A 400 28.63 -30.25 -15.18
CA GLU A 400 28.51 -30.58 -16.60
C GLU A 400 29.59 -29.85 -17.41
N LYS A 401 29.97 -30.38 -18.57
CA LYS A 401 30.96 -29.70 -19.43
C LYS A 401 30.30 -28.49 -20.09
N GLY A 402 30.95 -27.33 -19.99
CA GLY A 402 30.48 -26.08 -20.59
C GLY A 402 30.36 -26.12 -22.13
N PRO A 403 29.90 -25.03 -22.76
CA PRO A 403 29.96 -23.64 -22.29
C PRO A 403 29.03 -23.33 -21.12
N TYR A 404 29.43 -22.38 -20.27
CA TYR A 404 28.61 -21.88 -19.17
C TYR A 404 28.08 -20.49 -19.51
N THR A 405 26.81 -20.25 -19.20
CA THR A 405 26.17 -18.94 -19.32
C THR A 405 25.86 -18.40 -17.93
N ALA A 406 26.18 -17.13 -17.68
CA ALA A 406 25.74 -16.42 -16.49
C ALA A 406 24.40 -15.73 -16.77
N LEU A 407 23.41 -16.03 -15.95
CA LEU A 407 22.05 -15.48 -16.06
C LEU A 407 21.75 -14.55 -14.89
N GLU A 408 21.10 -13.44 -15.21
CA GLU A 408 20.44 -12.56 -14.25
C GLU A 408 18.99 -12.43 -14.66
N GLY A 409 18.08 -12.40 -13.69
CA GLY A 409 16.66 -12.31 -13.94
C GLY A 409 15.87 -12.34 -12.64
N PHE A 410 14.63 -12.78 -12.73
CA PHE A 410 13.77 -12.92 -11.56
C PHE A 410 13.27 -14.35 -11.39
N LEU A 411 13.15 -14.76 -10.13
CA LEU A 411 12.50 -16.00 -9.76
C LEU A 411 11.09 -15.68 -9.23
N GLN A 412 10.04 -16.21 -9.84
CA GLN A 412 8.64 -15.96 -9.47
C GLN A 412 7.97 -17.25 -8.95
N MET A 413 7.23 -17.16 -7.85
CA MET A 413 6.43 -18.29 -7.35
C MET A 413 5.12 -18.43 -8.12
N ARG A 414 4.81 -19.66 -8.55
CA ARG A 414 3.55 -20.01 -9.24
C ARG A 414 2.44 -20.38 -8.25
N ALA A 415 2.81 -21.03 -7.14
CA ALA A 415 1.88 -21.48 -6.11
C ALA A 415 2.51 -21.38 -4.71
N PRO A 416 1.69 -21.22 -3.64
CA PRO A 416 2.16 -21.31 -2.26
C PRO A 416 2.73 -22.69 -1.98
N ILE A 417 3.79 -22.77 -1.17
CA ILE A 417 4.38 -24.04 -0.76
C ILE A 417 3.40 -24.75 0.18
N GLN A 418 2.71 -25.77 -0.33
CA GLN A 418 1.86 -26.63 0.49
C GLN A 418 2.72 -27.75 1.10
N LYS A 419 2.55 -27.99 2.41
CA LYS A 419 3.11 -29.18 3.05
C LYS A 419 2.48 -30.40 2.36
N PRO A 420 3.26 -31.42 1.94
CA PRO A 420 2.68 -32.61 1.34
C PRO A 420 1.62 -33.19 2.29
N PRO A 421 0.47 -33.68 1.77
CA PRO A 421 -0.53 -34.32 2.61
C PRO A 421 0.14 -35.47 3.37
N SER A 422 0.02 -35.43 4.69
CA SER A 422 0.58 -36.40 5.63
C SER A 422 -0.02 -37.79 5.45
#